data_AF-A0A1P8XGU5-F1
#
_entry.id   AF-A0A1P8XGU5-F1
#
_cell.length_a   1.000
_cell.length_b   1.000
_cell.length_c   1.000
_cell.angle_alpha   90.00
_cell.angle_beta   90.00
_cell.angle_gamma   90.00
#
_symmetry.space_group_name_H-M   'P 1'
#
loop_
_entity.id
_entity.type
_entity.pdbx_description
1 polymer ?
#
loop_
_entity_poly.entity_id
_entity_poly.type
_entity_poly.pdbx_seq_one_letter_code
_entity_poly.pdbx_strand_id
1 'polypeptide(L)'
;MESFVAVYVDQSAKVEAVRAAVAGLEVPVGVTQAAVVGTDTFGCRIAVDLSGDFDSSGGALIARDYAESLSGALGLPVYCLSDLLTRDYYAS
;
A
#
# COMPACT_ATOMS: atom_id res chain seq x y z
N MET A 1 -12.57 -5.69 -15.93
CA MET A 1 -12.93 -5.67 -14.50
C MET A 1 -11.79 -4.93 -13.84
N GLU A 2 -12.05 -3.80 -13.20
CA GLU A 2 -10.98 -3.08 -12.51
C GLU A 2 -10.59 -3.89 -11.27
N SER A 3 -9.32 -4.27 -11.20
CA SER A 3 -8.74 -4.97 -10.07
C SER A 3 -8.24 -3.96 -9.05
N PHE A 4 -8.23 -4.37 -7.78
CA PHE A 4 -7.91 -3.51 -6.66
C PHE A 4 -7.01 -4.22 -5.65
N VAL A 5 -6.02 -3.50 -5.14
CA VAL A 5 -5.22 -3.91 -4.00
C VAL A 5 -4.76 -2.69 -3.22
N ALA A 6 -4.54 -2.83 -1.91
CA ALA A 6 -4.10 -1.74 -1.05
C ALA A 6 -2.80 -2.06 -0.34
N VAL A 7 -2.02 -1.02 -0.08
CA VAL A 7 -0.91 -1.03 0.89
C VAL A 7 -1.23 -0.09 2.05
N TYR A 8 -0.69 -0.39 3.22
CA TYR A 8 -1.04 0.25 4.47
C TYR A 8 0.20 0.85 5.10
N VAL A 9 0.12 2.14 5.44
CA VAL A 9 1.26 2.90 5.96
C VAL A 9 1.18 2.96 7.48
N ASP A 10 2.32 2.78 8.14
CA ASP A 10 2.44 2.91 9.60
C ASP A 10 1.80 4.21 10.11
N GLN A 11 1.16 4.14 11.28
CA GLN A 11 0.41 5.24 11.89
C GLN A 11 1.23 6.50 12.18
N SER A 12 2.56 6.40 12.24
CA SER A 12 3.45 7.55 12.45
C SER A 12 3.59 8.43 11.21
N ALA A 13 3.16 7.97 10.03
CA ALA A 13 3.25 8.72 8.79
C ALA A 13 2.29 9.92 8.74
N LYS A 14 2.76 11.02 8.16
CA LYS A 14 1.94 12.20 7.85
C LYS A 14 1.33 12.05 6.45
N VAL A 15 0.03 12.35 6.30
CA VAL A 15 -0.69 12.17 5.03
C VAL A 15 -0.08 12.96 3.88
N GLU A 16 0.47 14.14 4.14
CA GLU A 16 1.13 14.98 3.13
C GLU A 16 2.42 14.34 2.63
N ALA A 17 3.20 13.70 3.53
CA ALA A 17 4.40 12.98 3.17
C ALA A 17 4.07 11.74 2.32
N VAL A 18 3.00 11.01 2.68
CA VAL A 18 2.52 9.87 1.89
C VAL A 18 2.07 10.33 0.49
N ARG A 19 1.30 11.41 0.39
CA ARG A 19 0.89 11.97 -0.91
C ARG A 19 2.08 12.39 -1.77
N ALA A 20 3.07 13.05 -1.18
CA ALA A 20 4.27 13.46 -1.89
C ALA A 20 5.09 12.25 -2.38
N ALA A 21 5.25 11.22 -1.55
CA ALA A 21 5.95 10.01 -1.92
C ALA A 21 5.21 9.24 -3.03
N VAL A 22 3.90 9.03 -2.89
CA VAL A 22 3.06 8.37 -3.93
C VAL A 22 3.14 9.09 -5.26
N ALA A 23 3.12 10.43 -5.26
CA ALA A 23 3.25 11.24 -6.49
C ALA A 23 4.65 11.15 -7.15
N GLY A 24 5.68 10.79 -6.38
CA GLY A 24 7.06 10.66 -6.85
C GLY A 24 7.46 9.23 -7.26
N LEU A 25 6.60 8.24 -6.99
CA LEU A 25 6.86 6.84 -7.33
C LEU A 25 6.31 6.49 -8.71
N GLU A 26 7.01 5.58 -9.38
CA GLU A 26 6.49 4.96 -10.60
C GLU A 26 5.30 4.07 -10.25
N VAL A 27 4.26 4.16 -11.09
CA VAL A 27 3.06 3.34 -10.97
C VAL A 27 3.36 1.96 -11.57
N PRO A 28 3.14 0.85 -10.84
CA PRO A 28 3.40 -0.50 -11.36
C PRO A 28 2.62 -0.81 -12.64
N VAL A 29 3.17 -1.69 -13.48
CA VAL A 29 2.49 -2.13 -14.72
C VAL A 29 1.10 -2.68 -14.40
N GLY A 30 0.10 -2.22 -15.16
CA GLY A 30 -1.29 -2.62 -14.97
C GLY A 30 -2.04 -1.77 -13.94
N VAL A 31 -1.35 -1.03 -13.07
CA VAL A 31 -1.99 -0.05 -12.17
C VAL A 31 -2.23 1.23 -12.96
N THR A 32 -3.46 1.74 -12.93
CA THR A 32 -3.87 2.99 -13.58
C THR A 32 -3.98 4.13 -12.59
N GLN A 33 -4.19 3.82 -11.31
CA GLN A 33 -4.35 4.81 -10.26
C GLN A 33 -3.75 4.34 -8.92
N ALA A 34 -3.07 5.26 -8.24
CA ALA A 34 -2.64 5.12 -6.85
C ALA A 34 -3.29 6.24 -6.01
N ALA A 35 -4.21 5.91 -5.12
CA ALA A 35 -4.99 6.87 -4.35
C ALA A 35 -4.69 6.78 -2.84
N VAL A 36 -4.31 7.91 -2.24
CA VAL A 36 -4.11 7.99 -0.78
C VAL A 36 -5.44 8.17 -0.07
N VAL A 37 -5.81 7.19 0.75
CA VAL A 37 -7.09 7.13 1.48
C VAL A 37 -6.85 6.96 2.98
N GLY A 38 -7.86 7.31 3.78
CA GLY A 38 -7.87 7.03 5.22
C GLY A 38 -8.30 5.59 5.49
N THR A 39 -7.74 4.96 6.52
CA THR A 39 -8.10 3.60 6.96
C THR A 39 -7.94 3.48 8.48
N ASP A 40 -8.49 2.42 9.06
CA ASP A 40 -8.27 1.97 10.45
C ASP A 40 -7.77 0.52 10.51
N THR A 41 -7.36 -0.04 9.37
CA THR A 41 -6.98 -1.45 9.22
C THR A 41 -5.67 -1.77 9.96
N PHE A 42 -5.71 -2.72 10.90
CA PHE A 42 -4.57 -3.19 11.71
C PHE A 42 -3.73 -2.05 12.33
N GLY A 43 -4.39 -0.98 12.79
CA GLY A 43 -3.73 0.17 13.42
C GLY A 43 -3.06 1.12 12.43
N CYS A 44 -3.12 0.88 11.13
CA CYS A 44 -2.70 1.85 10.10
C CYS A 44 -3.77 2.94 9.96
N ARG A 45 -3.34 4.16 9.64
CA ARG A 45 -4.25 5.31 9.46
C ARG A 45 -4.40 5.76 8.01
N ILE A 46 -3.46 5.37 7.18
CA ILE A 46 -3.37 5.75 5.77
C ILE A 46 -3.18 4.46 4.96
N ALA A 47 -3.94 4.34 3.88
CA ALA A 47 -3.71 3.32 2.85
C ALA A 47 -3.46 4.00 1.51
N VAL A 48 -2.80 3.26 0.61
CA VAL A 48 -2.70 3.61 -0.80
C VAL A 48 -3.38 2.53 -1.60
N ASP A 49 -4.47 2.92 -2.24
CA ASP A 49 -5.31 2.09 -3.08
C ASP A 49 -4.72 2.07 -4.49
N LEU A 50 -4.34 0.89 -4.96
CA LEU A 50 -3.84 0.63 -6.30
C LEU A 50 -4.96 -0.03 -7.11
N SER A 51 -5.50 0.70 -8.08
CA SER A 51 -6.50 0.17 -9.00
C SER A 51 -6.01 0.16 -10.44
N GLY A 52 -6.51 -0.79 -11.23
CA GLY A 52 -6.15 -0.90 -12.65
C GLY A 52 -6.53 -2.22 -13.29
N ASP A 53 -5.87 -2.53 -14.40
CA ASP A 53 -6.05 -3.76 -15.18
C ASP A 53 -4.87 -4.71 -14.94
N PHE A 54 -4.94 -5.41 -13.81
CA PHE A 54 -4.01 -6.48 -13.47
C PHE A 54 -4.79 -7.72 -13.04
N ASP A 55 -4.21 -8.90 -13.25
CA ASP A 55 -4.83 -10.13 -12.77
C ASP A 55 -4.83 -10.17 -11.23
N SER A 56 -5.88 -10.76 -10.67
CA SER A 56 -6.05 -10.98 -9.23
C SER A 56 -4.86 -11.69 -8.59
N SER A 57 -4.20 -12.61 -9.30
CA SER A 57 -2.99 -13.28 -8.81
C SER A 57 -1.75 -12.38 -8.78
N GLY A 58 -1.72 -11.34 -9.64
CA GLY A 58 -0.65 -10.35 -9.69
C GLY A 58 -0.78 -9.23 -8.66
N GLY A 59 -1.99 -8.97 -8.16
CA GLY A 59 -2.25 -7.91 -7.19
C GLY A 59 -1.41 -8.01 -5.91
N ALA A 60 -1.17 -9.23 -5.41
CA ALA A 60 -0.36 -9.42 -4.20
C ALA A 60 1.12 -9.05 -4.40
N LEU A 61 1.67 -9.35 -5.59
CA LEU A 61 3.04 -8.97 -5.95
C LEU A 61 3.14 -7.46 -6.15
N ILE A 62 2.19 -6.86 -6.88
CA ILE A 62 2.10 -5.41 -7.07
C ILE A 62 2.08 -4.69 -5.72
N ALA A 63 1.26 -5.16 -4.77
CA ALA A 63 1.16 -4.55 -3.46
C ALA A 63 2.46 -4.67 -2.67
N ARG A 64 3.15 -5.81 -2.75
CA ARG A 64 4.40 -6.02 -2.02
C ARG A 64 5.53 -5.15 -2.58
N ASP A 65 5.70 -5.12 -3.90
CA ASP A 65 6.73 -4.31 -4.57
C ASP A 65 6.47 -2.80 -4.35
N TYR A 66 5.20 -2.39 -4.41
CA TYR A 66 4.82 -1.01 -4.15
C TYR A 66 5.00 -0.64 -2.67
N ALA A 67 4.69 -1.54 -1.74
CA ALA A 67 4.94 -1.32 -0.32
C ALA A 67 6.43 -1.15 -0.02
N GLU A 68 7.30 -1.96 -0.62
CA GLU A 68 8.76 -1.81 -0.48
C GLU A 68 9.25 -0.46 -1.00
N SER A 69 8.81 -0.08 -2.20
CA SER A 69 9.17 1.20 -2.82
C SER A 69 8.70 2.40 -1.99
N LEU A 70 7.46 2.37 -1.51
CA LEU A 70 6.89 3.44 -0.69
C LEU A 70 7.52 3.49 0.70
N SER A 71 7.83 2.35 1.29
CA SER A 71 8.59 2.26 2.55
C SER A 71 9.97 2.90 2.41
N GLY A 72 10.69 2.60 1.33
CA GLY A 72 11.98 3.23 1.02
C GLY A 72 11.89 4.74 0.83
N ALA A 73 10.84 5.23 0.16
CA ALA A 73 10.62 6.67 -0.03
C ALA A 73 10.24 7.41 1.26
N LEU A 74 9.52 6.75 2.18
CA LEU A 74 9.05 7.36 3.43
C LEU A 74 10.04 7.18 4.59
N GLY A 75 10.90 6.17 4.55
CA GLY A 75 11.68 5.74 5.71
C GLY A 75 10.83 5.18 6.85
N LEU A 76 9.59 4.75 6.56
CA LEU A 76 8.62 4.23 7.51
C LEU A 76 8.05 2.90 6.99
N PRO A 77 7.64 1.98 7.87
CA PRO A 77 7.06 0.72 7.42
C PRO A 77 5.78 0.92 6.61
N VAL A 78 5.70 0.18 5.50
CA VAL A 78 4.50 0.05 4.66
C VAL A 78 4.28 -1.44 4.43
N TYR A 79 3.02 -1.88 4.49
CA TYR A 79 2.65 -3.28 4.50
C TYR A 79 1.65 -3.58 3.40
N CYS A 80 1.76 -4.74 2.76
CA CYS A 80 0.60 -5.29 2.03
C CYS A 80 -0.34 -6.01 3.02
N LEU A 81 -1.58 -6.30 2.59
CA LEU A 81 -2.58 -6.94 3.46
C LEU A 81 -2.07 -8.26 4.06
N SER A 82 -1.37 -9.08 3.27
CA SER A 82 -0.82 -10.36 3.74
C SER A 82 0.21 -10.20 4.87
N ASP A 83 0.99 -9.13 4.84
CA ASP A 83 1.99 -8.85 5.89
C ASP A 83 1.28 -8.45 7.19
N LEU A 84 0.20 -7.67 7.10
CA LEU A 84 -0.62 -7.29 8.25
C LEU A 84 -1.33 -8.50 8.87
N LEU A 85 -1.93 -9.36 8.06
CA LEU A 85 -2.58 -10.59 8.54
C LEU A 85 -1.59 -11.50 9.27
N THR A 86 -0.37 -11.62 8.73
CA THR A 86 0.68 -12.40 9.37
C THR A 86 1.09 -11.79 10.71
N ARG A 87 1.26 -10.46 10.77
CA ARG A 87 1.61 -9.75 11.99
C ARG A 87 0.54 -9.89 13.07
N ASP A 88 -0.73 -9.76 12.72
CA ASP A 88 -1.85 -9.88 13.65
C ASP A 88 -1.97 -11.29 14.24
N TYR A 89 -1.76 -12.31 13.40
CA TYR A 89 -1.71 -13.71 13.85
C TYR A 89 -0.65 -13.96 14.94
N TYR A 90 0.54 -13.36 14.82
CA TYR A 90 1.59 -13.48 15.84
C TYR A 90 1.39 -12.59 17.07
N ALA A 91 0.48 -11.62 17.02
CA ALA A 91 0.19 -10.71 18.13
C ALA A 91 -0.93 -11.20 19.05
N SER A 92 -1.68 -12.24 18.63
CA SER A 92 -2.79 -12.88 19.33
C SER A 92 -2.34 -14.08 20.17
#